data_AF-G0UVU2-F1
#
_entry.id   AF-G0UVU2-F1
#
_cell.length_a   1.000
_cell.length_b   1.000
_cell.length_c   1.000
_cell.angle_alpha   90.00
_cell.angle_beta   90.00
_cell.angle_gamma   90.00
#
_symmetry.space_group_name_H-M   'P 1'
#
loop_
_entity.id
_entity.type
_entity.pdbx_description
1 polymer ?
#
loop_
_entity_poly.entity_id
_entity_poly.type
_entity_poly.pdbx_seq_one_letter_code
_entity_poly.pdbx_strand_id
1 'polypeptide(L)'
;MRWCSRILLDKSVFAAKRRVIVPIHPTPNFPAHFIKAAFTTDPLKEKQNARFSSGGEAMREVQDIPKNLEGERSRRDLMNRGDAEFQALIEFIEGASYDQLISGRRFKKVYDILSENDDMFIWLCHTAMSVLNPGDMRSRLIYNHLRTLAEAVANGEMTQRTAFRFFESAVRSPAYREIASRQLESGAATRLAGISAAADVMRRMGLTRRPMSSYFELYQRIVERSEAMTPWGFPPLFQFEERLALEPRLKFFSRASQQSLERRRRGHVMTPHMKLHGRRIFWIPPTWNRAGRFLGPHVTLYPGMTPD
;
A
#
# COMPACT_ATOMS: atom_id res chain seq x y z
N MET A 1 41.81 -4.54 -50.24
CA MET A 1 41.54 -3.13 -49.85
C MET A 1 41.36 -3.06 -48.34
N ARG A 2 42.38 -2.57 -47.63
CA ARG A 2 42.37 -2.41 -46.16
C ARG A 2 41.72 -1.08 -45.82
N TRP A 3 40.52 -1.10 -45.25
CA TRP A 3 39.93 0.07 -44.61
C TRP A 3 40.40 0.12 -43.15
N CYS A 4 41.55 0.77 -42.92
CA CYS A 4 41.90 1.34 -41.62
C CYS A 4 41.18 2.68 -41.49
N SER A 5 40.08 2.72 -40.72
CA SER A 5 39.49 3.99 -40.30
C SER A 5 40.37 4.61 -39.22
N ARG A 6 41.00 5.72 -39.60
CA ARG A 6 41.83 6.61 -38.77
C ARG A 6 41.04 7.05 -37.53
N ILE A 7 41.49 6.64 -36.35
CA ILE A 7 41.15 7.27 -35.08
C ILE A 7 41.80 8.66 -35.10
N LEU A 8 41.00 9.71 -35.26
CA LEU A 8 41.42 11.09 -35.10
C LEU A 8 41.82 11.30 -33.62
N LEU A 9 43.13 11.25 -33.37
CA LEU A 9 43.75 11.55 -32.08
C LEU A 9 43.71 13.07 -31.85
N ASP A 10 42.67 13.53 -31.17
CA ASP A 10 42.62 14.89 -30.61
C ASP A 10 43.67 15.05 -29.48
N LYS A 11 44.50 16.08 -29.62
CA LYS A 11 45.69 16.37 -28.77
C LYS A 11 45.37 16.74 -27.31
N SER A 12 44.10 16.78 -26.90
CA SER A 12 43.66 17.11 -25.52
C SER A 12 43.44 15.88 -24.62
N VAL A 13 43.47 14.65 -25.16
CA VAL A 13 43.20 13.42 -24.41
C VAL A 13 44.40 12.95 -23.58
N PHE A 14 45.63 13.29 -24.00
CA PHE A 14 46.86 12.81 -23.36
C PHE A 14 47.17 13.46 -22.00
N ALA A 15 46.70 14.69 -21.74
CA ALA A 15 47.01 15.41 -20.50
C ALA A 15 46.28 14.85 -19.26
N ALA A 16 45.17 14.13 -19.43
CA ALA A 16 44.29 13.72 -18.33
C ALA A 16 44.30 12.20 -18.04
N LYS A 17 45.12 11.39 -18.72
CA LYS A 17 45.15 9.90 -18.61
C LYS A 17 43.73 9.29 -18.51
N ARG A 18 42.80 9.77 -19.35
CA ARG A 18 41.40 9.34 -19.29
C ARG A 18 41.31 7.85 -19.63
N ARG A 19 40.73 7.07 -18.71
CA ARG A 19 40.51 5.64 -18.89
C ARG A 19 39.53 5.41 -20.04
N VAL A 20 39.89 4.52 -20.96
CA VAL A 20 39.04 4.08 -22.06
C VAL A 20 38.65 2.63 -21.83
N ILE A 21 37.37 2.31 -22.00
CA ILE A 21 36.81 0.97 -21.83
C ILE A 21 36.18 0.56 -23.17
N VAL A 22 36.58 -0.60 -23.70
CA VAL A 22 36.12 -1.11 -25.00
C VAL A 22 34.72 -1.71 -24.87
N PRO A 23 33.78 -1.45 -25.82
CA PRO A 23 32.44 -2.02 -25.78
C PRO A 23 32.45 -3.55 -25.91
N ILE A 24 31.57 -4.21 -25.18
CA ILE A 24 31.32 -5.65 -25.27
C ILE A 24 30.14 -5.89 -26.22
N HIS A 25 30.29 -6.80 -27.18
CA HIS A 25 29.22 -7.21 -28.10
C HIS A 25 28.41 -8.39 -27.54
N PRO A 26 27.14 -8.56 -27.96
CA PRO A 26 26.32 -9.71 -27.55
C PRO A 26 26.99 -11.04 -27.90
N THR A 27 27.10 -11.93 -26.91
CA THR A 27 27.63 -13.29 -27.05
C THR A 27 26.57 -14.29 -26.58
N PRO A 28 26.68 -15.60 -26.93
CA PRO A 28 25.69 -16.61 -26.54
C PRO A 28 25.39 -16.67 -25.04
N ASN A 29 26.38 -16.39 -24.19
CA ASN A 29 26.25 -16.34 -22.73
C ASN A 29 26.02 -14.92 -22.16
N PHE A 30 26.05 -13.88 -23.00
CA PHE A 30 25.91 -12.49 -22.57
C PHE A 30 25.01 -11.71 -23.54
N PRO A 31 23.67 -11.80 -23.35
CA PRO A 31 22.72 -11.14 -24.23
C PRO A 31 22.74 -9.61 -24.09
N ALA A 32 22.18 -8.91 -25.07
CA ALA A 32 22.22 -7.45 -25.15
C ALA A 32 21.71 -6.72 -23.89
N HIS A 33 20.64 -7.21 -23.26
CA HIS A 33 20.09 -6.61 -22.05
C HIS A 33 21.01 -6.77 -20.84
N PHE A 34 21.79 -7.85 -20.77
CA PHE A 34 22.81 -8.04 -19.72
C PHE A 34 23.99 -7.10 -19.92
N ILE A 35 24.45 -6.89 -21.15
CA ILE A 35 25.53 -5.94 -21.46
C ILE A 35 25.15 -4.55 -20.97
N LYS A 36 23.99 -4.02 -21.39
CA LYS A 36 23.56 -2.67 -21.01
C LYS A 36 23.34 -2.50 -19.51
N ALA A 37 22.91 -3.55 -18.81
CA ALA A 37 22.62 -3.48 -17.38
C ALA A 37 23.88 -3.63 -16.50
N ALA A 38 24.77 -4.55 -16.87
CA ALA A 38 25.94 -4.93 -16.06
C ALA A 38 27.24 -4.22 -16.47
N PHE A 39 27.30 -3.65 -17.68
CA PHE A 39 28.50 -3.01 -18.21
C PHE A 39 28.23 -1.58 -18.67
N THR A 40 29.15 -0.66 -18.33
CA THR A 40 29.13 0.73 -18.78
C THR A 40 30.47 1.06 -19.41
N THR A 41 30.45 1.67 -20.58
CA THR A 41 31.66 2.19 -21.24
C THR A 41 32.16 3.47 -20.59
N ASP A 42 31.31 4.16 -19.81
CA ASP A 42 31.63 5.39 -19.11
C ASP A 42 32.26 5.08 -17.73
N PRO A 43 33.57 5.33 -17.53
CA PRO A 43 34.26 4.98 -16.28
C PRO A 43 33.88 5.88 -15.09
N LEU A 44 33.22 7.03 -15.34
CA LEU A 44 32.75 7.93 -14.28
C LEU A 44 31.55 7.36 -13.50
N LYS A 45 30.87 6.36 -14.07
CA LYS A 45 29.72 5.67 -13.45
C LYS A 45 30.12 4.38 -12.74
N GLU A 46 31.39 3.99 -12.78
CA GLU A 46 31.87 2.79 -12.09
C GLU A 46 31.72 2.94 -10.56
N LYS A 47 31.53 1.80 -9.87
CA LYS A 47 31.36 1.72 -8.40
C LYS A 47 30.16 2.52 -7.84
N GLN A 48 29.17 2.83 -8.69
CA GLN A 48 27.84 3.26 -8.23
C GLN A 48 27.11 2.14 -7.45
N ASN A 49 25.91 2.43 -6.96
CA ASN A 49 25.09 1.48 -6.23
C ASN A 49 24.36 0.47 -7.14
N ALA A 50 23.91 -0.64 -6.55
CA ALA A 50 23.12 -1.65 -7.24
C ALA A 50 21.76 -1.09 -7.68
N ARG A 51 21.34 -1.44 -8.89
CA ARG A 51 19.99 -1.13 -9.42
C ARG A 51 19.11 -2.36 -9.26
N PHE A 52 17.86 -2.17 -8.83
CA PHE A 52 16.88 -3.25 -8.72
C PHE A 52 15.95 -3.25 -9.94
N SER A 53 15.48 -4.44 -10.31
CA SER A 53 14.49 -4.64 -11.37
C SER A 53 13.52 -5.72 -10.93
N SER A 54 12.30 -5.70 -11.45
CA SER A 54 11.24 -6.63 -11.11
C SER A 54 11.02 -7.66 -12.22
N GLY A 55 10.86 -8.93 -11.83
CA GLY A 55 10.42 -10.02 -12.72
C GLY A 55 8.89 -10.15 -12.74
N GLY A 56 8.35 -11.19 -13.37
CA GLY A 56 6.90 -11.28 -13.67
C GLY A 56 5.93 -11.06 -12.50
N GLU A 57 6.15 -11.66 -11.33
CA GLU A 57 5.25 -11.51 -10.17
C GLU A 57 5.52 -10.22 -9.39
N ALA A 58 6.77 -9.98 -9.02
CA ALA A 58 7.15 -8.74 -8.34
C ALA A 58 6.82 -7.49 -9.17
N MET A 59 6.81 -7.59 -10.51
CA MET A 59 6.40 -6.50 -11.39
C MET A 59 4.90 -6.24 -11.29
N ARG A 60 4.08 -7.30 -11.21
CA ARG A 60 2.63 -7.18 -11.00
C ARG A 60 2.31 -6.51 -9.66
N GLU A 61 3.07 -6.84 -8.61
CA GLU A 61 2.93 -6.20 -7.28
C GLU A 61 3.41 -4.74 -7.23
N VAL A 62 4.42 -4.36 -8.02
CA VAL A 62 4.99 -3.00 -7.96
C VAL A 62 4.28 -2.03 -8.90
N GLN A 63 3.76 -2.53 -10.02
CA GLN A 63 3.05 -1.72 -11.00
C GLN A 63 1.54 -1.62 -10.73
N ASP A 64 1.01 -2.44 -9.82
CA ASP A 64 -0.40 -2.48 -9.45
C ASP A 64 -1.34 -2.46 -10.66
N ILE A 65 -1.08 -3.34 -11.63
CA ILE A 65 -1.85 -3.39 -12.89
C ILE A 65 -3.27 -3.92 -12.58
N PRO A 66 -4.33 -3.10 -12.71
CA PRO A 66 -5.69 -3.59 -12.53
C PRO A 66 -6.01 -4.57 -13.66
N LYS A 67 -6.50 -5.75 -13.28
CA LYS A 67 -6.92 -6.77 -14.25
C LYS A 67 -8.27 -6.38 -14.83
N ASN A 68 -8.28 -5.90 -16.06
CA ASN A 68 -9.52 -5.69 -16.80
C ASN A 68 -10.27 -7.01 -16.98
N LEU A 69 -11.60 -6.96 -16.98
CA LEU A 69 -12.42 -8.14 -17.20
C LEU A 69 -12.28 -8.60 -18.66
N GLU A 70 -11.84 -9.83 -18.88
CA GLU A 70 -11.69 -10.41 -20.21
C GLU A 70 -12.92 -11.28 -20.56
N GLY A 71 -12.70 -12.45 -21.20
CA GLY A 71 -13.74 -13.39 -21.58
C GLY A 71 -14.03 -14.47 -20.53
N GLU A 72 -14.25 -15.69 -20.99
CA GLU A 72 -14.68 -16.81 -20.14
C GLU A 72 -13.70 -17.16 -19.03
N ARG A 73 -12.38 -17.07 -19.28
CA ARG A 73 -11.37 -17.40 -18.28
C ARG A 73 -11.47 -16.50 -17.06
N SER A 74 -11.52 -15.18 -17.25
CA SER A 74 -11.68 -14.24 -16.14
C SER A 74 -12.99 -14.46 -15.37
N ARG A 75 -14.08 -14.80 -16.06
CA ARG A 75 -15.36 -15.11 -15.40
C ARG A 75 -15.27 -16.38 -14.55
N ARG A 76 -14.66 -17.45 -15.09
CA ARG A 76 -14.42 -18.69 -14.34
C ARG A 76 -13.52 -18.44 -13.12
N ASP A 77 -12.45 -17.67 -13.28
CA ASP A 77 -11.53 -17.33 -12.19
C ASP A 77 -12.21 -16.47 -11.12
N LEU A 78 -13.12 -15.56 -11.50
CA LEU A 78 -13.91 -14.78 -10.55
C LEU A 78 -14.89 -15.66 -9.76
N MET A 79 -15.58 -16.59 -10.42
CA MET A 79 -16.49 -17.53 -9.76
C MET A 79 -15.73 -18.48 -8.81
N ASN A 80 -14.55 -18.94 -9.22
CA ASN A 80 -13.72 -19.88 -8.47
C ASN A 80 -12.76 -19.21 -7.49
N ARG A 81 -12.77 -17.88 -7.36
CA ARG A 81 -11.76 -17.13 -6.60
C ARG A 81 -11.71 -17.51 -5.13
N GLY A 82 -12.83 -17.97 -4.57
CA GLY A 82 -12.91 -18.28 -3.14
C GLY A 82 -12.52 -17.11 -2.24
N ASP A 83 -12.33 -17.39 -0.96
CA ASP A 83 -12.05 -16.37 0.06
C ASP A 83 -10.57 -15.97 0.06
N ALA A 84 -10.21 -14.92 -0.69
CA ALA A 84 -8.83 -14.43 -0.76
C ALA A 84 -8.28 -14.00 0.62
N GLU A 85 -9.10 -13.36 1.46
CA GLU A 85 -8.75 -13.03 2.85
C GLU A 85 -8.32 -14.27 3.64
N PHE A 86 -9.07 -15.37 3.50
CA PHE A 86 -8.81 -16.61 4.22
C PHE A 86 -7.61 -17.36 3.66
N GLN A 87 -7.47 -17.38 2.33
CA GLN A 87 -6.31 -18.01 1.67
C GLN A 87 -5.00 -17.32 2.05
N ALA A 88 -4.96 -15.98 2.07
CA ALA A 88 -3.78 -15.26 2.52
C ALA A 88 -3.42 -15.60 3.97
N LEU A 89 -4.43 -15.74 4.85
CA LEU A 89 -4.22 -16.14 6.24
C LEU A 89 -3.64 -17.57 6.34
N ILE A 90 -4.17 -18.51 5.57
CA ILE A 90 -3.64 -19.88 5.49
C ILE A 90 -2.18 -19.86 5.06
N GLU A 91 -1.86 -19.19 3.95
CA GLU A 91 -0.48 -19.09 3.44
C GLU A 91 0.47 -18.50 4.50
N PHE A 92 0.01 -17.56 5.32
CA PHE A 92 0.80 -17.02 6.43
C PHE A 92 1.00 -18.04 7.56
N ILE A 93 -0.05 -18.76 7.96
CA ILE A 93 0.00 -19.79 9.02
C ILE A 93 0.89 -20.97 8.60
N GLU A 94 0.87 -21.36 7.32
CA GLU A 94 1.74 -22.40 6.77
C GLU A 94 3.23 -22.10 6.95
N GLY A 95 3.62 -20.84 7.19
CA GLY A 95 4.98 -20.48 7.56
C GLY A 95 5.44 -21.06 8.91
N ALA A 96 4.53 -21.58 9.73
CA ALA A 96 4.83 -22.32 10.95
C ALA A 96 5.11 -23.82 10.71
N SER A 97 5.00 -24.29 9.47
CA SER A 97 5.40 -25.65 9.08
C SER A 97 6.90 -25.87 9.29
N TYR A 98 7.30 -27.11 9.57
CA TYR A 98 8.68 -27.48 9.91
C TYR A 98 9.70 -27.19 8.79
N ASP A 99 9.24 -27.14 7.53
CA ASP A 99 10.01 -26.89 6.32
C ASP A 99 10.06 -25.42 5.91
N GLN A 100 9.31 -24.54 6.60
CA GLN A 100 9.13 -23.15 6.24
C GLN A 100 9.51 -22.19 7.38
N LEU A 101 9.59 -20.90 7.04
CA LEU A 101 9.78 -19.82 7.99
C LEU A 101 8.58 -18.87 7.91
N ILE A 102 8.22 -18.30 9.04
CA ILE A 102 7.21 -17.24 9.10
C ILE A 102 7.74 -16.01 8.36
N SER A 103 7.15 -15.73 7.19
CA SER A 103 7.57 -14.66 6.31
C SER A 103 6.81 -13.36 6.59
N GLY A 104 7.55 -12.28 6.86
CA GLY A 104 6.97 -10.95 6.97
C GLY A 104 6.32 -10.45 5.68
N ARG A 105 6.69 -10.98 4.50
CA ARG A 105 6.02 -10.66 3.23
C ARG A 105 4.64 -11.32 3.14
N ARG A 106 4.50 -12.56 3.60
CA ARG A 106 3.18 -13.22 3.69
C ARG A 106 2.28 -12.50 4.70
N PHE A 107 2.82 -12.09 5.84
CA PHE A 107 2.08 -11.24 6.79
C PHE A 107 1.65 -9.91 6.16
N LYS A 108 2.54 -9.25 5.41
CA LYS A 108 2.21 -8.00 4.72
C LYS A 108 1.08 -8.22 3.70
N LYS A 109 1.12 -9.29 2.91
CA LYS A 109 0.03 -9.64 1.97
C LYS A 109 -1.31 -9.82 2.70
N VAL A 110 -1.32 -10.51 3.85
CA VAL A 110 -2.51 -10.64 4.70
C VAL A 110 -3.00 -9.27 5.17
N TYR A 111 -2.09 -8.45 5.69
CA TYR A 111 -2.42 -7.11 6.17
C TYR A 111 -3.03 -6.26 5.05
N ASP A 112 -2.36 -6.22 3.89
CA ASP A 112 -2.76 -5.43 2.72
C ASP A 112 -4.17 -5.84 2.24
N ILE A 113 -4.48 -7.15 2.16
CA ILE A 113 -5.82 -7.66 1.79
C ILE A 113 -6.87 -7.29 2.86
N LEU A 114 -6.56 -7.47 4.14
CA LEU A 114 -7.49 -7.12 5.21
C LEU A 114 -7.71 -5.60 5.30
N SER A 115 -6.78 -4.78 4.82
CA SER A 115 -6.89 -3.31 4.77
C SER A 115 -7.24 -2.77 3.38
N GLU A 116 -7.58 -3.62 2.42
CA GLU A 116 -7.83 -3.23 1.02
C GLU A 116 -9.01 -2.26 0.93
N ASN A 117 -10.02 -2.48 1.77
CA ASN A 117 -11.25 -1.69 1.78
C ASN A 117 -11.16 -0.40 2.63
N ASP A 118 -9.97 -0.02 3.12
CA ASP A 118 -9.76 1.18 3.93
C ASP A 118 -10.33 2.43 3.24
N ASP A 119 -10.13 2.60 1.94
CA ASP A 119 -10.58 3.77 1.18
C ASP A 119 -12.11 3.96 1.26
N MET A 120 -12.86 2.86 1.10
CA MET A 120 -14.32 2.89 1.20
C MET A 120 -14.79 3.12 2.64
N PHE A 121 -14.19 2.41 3.61
CA PHE A 121 -14.54 2.57 5.01
C PHE A 121 -14.26 3.99 5.50
N ILE A 122 -13.12 4.57 5.13
CA ILE A 122 -12.75 5.96 5.44
C ILE A 122 -13.76 6.93 4.83
N TRP A 123 -14.15 6.73 3.57
CA TRP A 123 -15.16 7.58 2.93
C TRP A 123 -16.51 7.51 3.66
N LEU A 124 -16.96 6.32 4.02
CA LEU A 124 -18.21 6.13 4.77
C LEU A 124 -18.14 6.70 6.20
N CYS A 125 -17.00 6.57 6.89
CA CYS A 125 -16.76 7.25 8.17
C CYS A 125 -16.96 8.77 8.05
N HIS A 126 -16.47 9.39 6.96
CA HIS A 126 -16.67 10.82 6.72
C HIS A 126 -18.14 11.15 6.46
N THR A 127 -18.85 10.38 5.62
CA THR A 127 -20.29 10.64 5.38
C THR A 127 -21.13 10.56 6.67
N ALA A 128 -20.78 9.64 7.58
CA ALA A 128 -21.49 9.46 8.85
C ALA A 128 -21.15 10.54 9.89
N MET A 129 -19.86 10.87 10.03
CA MET A 129 -19.37 11.68 11.16
C MET A 129 -19.01 13.13 10.81
N SER A 130 -18.60 13.40 9.56
CA SER A 130 -18.11 14.73 9.17
C SER A 130 -19.21 15.71 8.75
N VAL A 131 -20.45 15.23 8.50
CA VAL A 131 -21.56 16.07 8.00
C VAL A 131 -22.55 16.39 9.13
N LEU A 132 -22.74 17.66 9.48
CA LEU A 132 -23.53 18.06 10.65
C LEU A 132 -25.01 17.65 10.58
N ASN A 133 -25.68 17.89 9.45
CA ASN A 133 -27.04 17.42 9.21
C ASN A 133 -27.13 16.90 7.78
N PRO A 134 -27.03 15.57 7.57
CA PRO A 134 -27.23 14.98 6.25
C PRO A 134 -28.71 14.74 5.91
N GLY A 135 -29.65 15.09 6.81
CA GLY A 135 -31.07 14.79 6.69
C GLY A 135 -31.40 13.42 7.27
N ASP A 136 -32.62 12.94 7.03
CA ASP A 136 -33.00 11.58 7.45
C ASP A 136 -32.35 10.55 6.52
N MET A 137 -31.27 9.93 7.00
CA MET A 137 -30.51 8.90 6.28
C MET A 137 -31.30 7.60 6.08
N ARG A 138 -32.41 7.40 6.81
CA ARG A 138 -33.30 6.25 6.61
C ARG A 138 -34.26 6.48 5.44
N SER A 139 -34.49 7.74 5.05
CA SER A 139 -35.30 8.07 3.89
C SER A 139 -34.71 7.43 2.63
N ARG A 140 -35.59 6.87 1.78
CA ARG A 140 -35.15 6.17 0.56
C ARG A 140 -34.36 7.06 -0.40
N LEU A 141 -34.64 8.36 -0.42
CA LEU A 141 -33.97 9.33 -1.29
C LEU A 141 -32.48 9.46 -0.93
N ILE A 142 -32.19 9.87 0.31
CA ILE A 142 -30.81 10.10 0.76
C ILE A 142 -30.06 8.77 0.85
N TYR A 143 -30.73 7.69 1.26
CA TYR A 143 -30.15 6.35 1.23
C TYR A 143 -29.71 5.94 -0.18
N ASN A 144 -30.51 6.21 -1.22
CA ASN A 144 -30.14 5.91 -2.60
C ASN A 144 -29.00 6.80 -3.11
N HIS A 145 -28.93 8.08 -2.68
CA HIS A 145 -27.77 8.93 -2.96
C HIS A 145 -26.51 8.35 -2.33
N LEU A 146 -26.55 7.95 -1.05
CA LEU A 146 -25.40 7.32 -0.39
C LEU A 146 -24.99 6.02 -1.10
N ARG A 147 -25.95 5.18 -1.47
CA ARG A 147 -25.70 3.90 -2.15
C ARG A 147 -24.99 4.09 -3.49
N THR A 148 -25.53 4.95 -4.35
CA THR A 148 -24.97 5.20 -5.68
C THR A 148 -23.56 5.80 -5.62
N LEU A 149 -23.32 6.73 -4.70
CA LEU A 149 -22.00 7.32 -4.49
C LEU A 149 -21.01 6.30 -3.91
N ALA A 150 -21.44 5.43 -3.01
CA ALA A 150 -20.60 4.36 -2.49
C ALA A 150 -20.21 3.36 -3.59
N GLU A 151 -21.14 2.95 -4.45
CA GLU A 151 -20.84 2.08 -5.61
C GLU A 151 -19.83 2.75 -6.56
N ALA A 152 -20.01 4.05 -6.84
CA ALA A 152 -19.10 4.81 -7.70
C ALA A 152 -17.68 4.98 -7.11
N VAL A 153 -17.55 5.13 -5.78
CA VAL A 153 -16.24 5.19 -5.11
C VAL A 153 -15.57 3.82 -5.10
N ALA A 154 -16.32 2.73 -4.89
CA ALA A 154 -15.77 1.36 -4.92
C ALA A 154 -15.18 1.00 -6.29
N ASN A 155 -15.86 1.39 -7.36
CA ASN A 155 -15.42 1.10 -8.73
C ASN A 155 -14.31 2.03 -9.23
N GLY A 156 -13.94 3.06 -8.45
CA GLY A 156 -12.98 4.07 -8.88
C GLY A 156 -13.52 5.03 -9.95
N GLU A 157 -14.83 5.11 -10.13
CA GLU A 157 -15.48 6.03 -11.07
C GLU A 157 -15.44 7.48 -10.57
N MET A 158 -15.38 7.66 -9.24
CA MET A 158 -15.34 8.96 -8.59
C MET A 158 -14.26 9.00 -7.52
N THR A 159 -13.56 10.14 -7.42
CA THR A 159 -12.66 10.38 -6.29
C THR A 159 -13.45 10.60 -5.00
N GLN A 160 -12.89 10.19 -3.86
CA GLN A 160 -13.54 10.31 -2.54
C GLN A 160 -14.01 11.74 -2.25
N ARG A 161 -13.17 12.73 -2.58
CA ARG A 161 -13.49 14.16 -2.41
C ARG A 161 -14.71 14.57 -3.21
N THR A 162 -14.75 14.18 -4.48
CA THR A 162 -15.85 14.52 -5.39
C THR A 162 -17.14 13.86 -4.90
N ALA A 163 -17.10 12.56 -4.58
CA ALA A 163 -18.25 11.83 -4.06
C ALA A 163 -18.76 12.42 -2.73
N PHE A 164 -17.87 12.84 -1.82
CA PHE A 164 -18.25 13.49 -0.57
C PHE A 164 -18.93 14.85 -0.81
N ARG A 165 -18.40 15.66 -1.73
CA ARG A 165 -19.03 16.94 -2.12
C ARG A 165 -20.38 16.75 -2.83
N PHE A 166 -20.54 15.68 -3.59
CA PHE A 166 -21.86 15.31 -4.15
C PHE A 166 -22.84 14.90 -3.04
N PHE A 167 -22.38 14.16 -2.04
CA PHE A 167 -23.23 13.77 -0.90
C PHE A 167 -23.70 14.97 -0.07
N GLU A 168 -22.81 15.93 0.23
CA GLU A 168 -23.19 17.12 1.01
C GLU A 168 -24.14 18.06 0.23
N SER A 169 -24.01 18.12 -1.10
CA SER A 169 -24.78 19.00 -1.98
C SER A 169 -26.01 18.35 -2.62
N ALA A 170 -26.23 17.05 -2.37
CA ALA A 170 -27.38 16.32 -2.89
C ALA A 170 -28.71 16.98 -2.48
N VAL A 171 -29.70 16.89 -3.38
CA VAL A 171 -31.04 17.43 -3.13
C VAL A 171 -31.71 16.64 -2.00
N ARG A 172 -32.10 17.33 -0.94
CA ARG A 172 -32.76 16.72 0.25
C ARG A 172 -34.24 17.07 0.32
N SER A 173 -34.54 18.35 0.52
CA SER A 173 -35.90 18.89 0.57
C SER A 173 -35.89 20.39 0.26
N PRO A 174 -37.00 20.97 -0.23
CA PRO A 174 -37.13 22.43 -0.30
C PRO A 174 -37.03 23.04 1.11
N ALA A 175 -36.51 24.27 1.19
CA ALA A 175 -36.34 25.03 2.44
C ALA A 175 -35.66 24.23 3.58
N TYR A 176 -34.65 23.41 3.24
CA TYR A 176 -34.03 22.45 4.16
C TYR A 176 -33.58 23.06 5.51
N ARG A 177 -33.04 24.29 5.50
CA ARG A 177 -32.59 24.96 6.73
C ARG A 177 -33.74 25.33 7.66
N GLU A 178 -34.88 25.76 7.12
CA GLU A 178 -36.07 26.12 7.90
C GLU A 178 -36.77 24.90 8.48
N ILE A 179 -36.70 23.75 7.79
CA ILE A 179 -37.15 22.47 8.34
C ILE A 179 -36.20 22.01 9.44
N ALA A 180 -34.89 22.15 9.23
CA ALA A 180 -33.88 21.78 10.22
C ALA A 180 -33.99 22.59 11.51
N SER A 181 -34.30 23.89 11.44
CA SER A 181 -34.50 24.72 12.65
C SER A 181 -35.72 24.32 13.47
N ARG A 182 -36.64 23.51 12.93
CA ARG A 182 -37.76 22.93 13.69
C ARG A 182 -37.37 21.65 14.44
N GLN A 183 -36.23 21.05 14.12
CA GLN A 183 -35.80 19.75 14.66
C GLN A 183 -34.53 19.86 15.50
N LEU A 184 -33.61 20.75 15.14
CA LEU A 184 -32.24 20.81 15.67
C LEU A 184 -31.92 22.22 16.15
N GLU A 185 -31.38 22.33 17.37
CA GLU A 185 -30.95 23.61 17.94
C GLU A 185 -29.63 24.10 17.34
N SER A 186 -28.62 23.24 17.27
CA SER A 186 -27.27 23.55 16.76
C SER A 186 -27.05 23.12 15.30
N GLY A 187 -28.08 22.57 14.65
CA GLY A 187 -27.97 21.97 13.33
C GLY A 187 -27.19 20.65 13.29
N ALA A 188 -26.89 20.02 14.44
CA ALA A 188 -26.24 18.72 14.51
C ALA A 188 -27.26 17.59 14.71
N ALA A 189 -27.42 16.71 13.71
CA ALA A 189 -28.30 15.54 13.80
C ALA A 189 -27.65 14.37 14.55
N THR A 190 -28.47 13.43 15.03
CA THR A 190 -28.01 12.17 15.64
C THR A 190 -27.30 11.28 14.62
N ARG A 191 -26.25 10.57 15.06
CA ARG A 191 -25.34 9.82 14.16
C ARG A 191 -25.82 8.41 13.80
N LEU A 192 -26.76 7.84 14.56
CA LEU A 192 -27.18 6.44 14.43
C LEU A 192 -27.76 6.13 13.04
N ALA A 193 -28.57 7.04 12.49
CA ALA A 193 -29.15 6.87 11.15
C ALA A 193 -28.07 6.85 10.05
N GLY A 194 -27.01 7.66 10.20
CA GLY A 194 -25.87 7.65 9.27
C GLY A 194 -25.06 6.36 9.34
N ILE A 195 -24.73 5.89 10.55
CA ILE A 195 -23.94 4.67 10.75
C ILE A 195 -24.72 3.43 10.27
N SER A 196 -26.01 3.34 10.61
CA SER A 196 -26.86 2.22 10.17
C SER A 196 -27.07 2.19 8.66
N ALA A 197 -27.28 3.36 8.02
CA ALA A 197 -27.41 3.45 6.57
C ALA A 197 -26.11 3.07 5.85
N ALA A 198 -24.96 3.58 6.31
CA ALA A 198 -23.65 3.25 5.75
C ALA A 198 -23.33 1.75 5.86
N ALA A 199 -23.61 1.14 7.00
CA ALA A 199 -23.46 -0.31 7.19
C ALA A 199 -24.39 -1.12 6.26
N ASP A 200 -25.67 -0.71 6.13
CA ASP A 200 -26.61 -1.40 5.26
C ASP A 200 -26.23 -1.25 3.77
N VAL A 201 -25.71 -0.09 3.36
CA VAL A 201 -25.22 0.14 2.00
C VAL A 201 -24.09 -0.84 1.65
N MET A 202 -23.06 -0.94 2.51
CA MET A 202 -21.95 -1.88 2.29
C MET A 202 -22.41 -3.34 2.22
N ARG A 203 -23.38 -3.71 3.06
CA ARG A 203 -23.96 -5.05 3.05
C ARG A 203 -24.71 -5.34 1.75
N ARG A 204 -25.52 -4.40 1.26
CA ARG A 204 -26.35 -4.61 0.05
C ARG A 204 -25.56 -4.59 -1.24
N MET A 205 -24.50 -3.78 -1.33
CA MET A 205 -23.64 -3.74 -2.51
C MET A 205 -22.72 -4.96 -2.63
N GLY A 206 -22.57 -5.74 -1.54
CA GLY A 206 -21.66 -6.88 -1.52
C GLY A 206 -20.19 -6.46 -1.49
N LEU A 207 -19.87 -5.34 -0.83
CA LEU A 207 -18.49 -4.79 -0.76
C LEU A 207 -17.53 -5.80 -0.12
N THR A 208 -18.00 -6.45 0.95
CA THR A 208 -17.22 -7.42 1.69
C THR A 208 -17.81 -8.81 1.51
N ARG A 209 -16.92 -9.79 1.39
CA ARG A 209 -17.29 -11.20 1.28
C ARG A 209 -17.88 -11.74 2.60
N ARG A 210 -17.39 -11.24 3.73
CA ARG A 210 -17.85 -11.59 5.07
C ARG A 210 -18.76 -10.48 5.61
N PRO A 211 -20.03 -10.76 5.96
CA PRO A 211 -21.02 -9.72 6.18
C PRO A 211 -20.68 -8.78 7.35
N MET A 212 -20.10 -9.31 8.43
CA MET A 212 -19.85 -8.54 9.66
C MET A 212 -18.68 -7.55 9.53
N SER A 213 -17.71 -7.83 8.65
CA SER A 213 -16.50 -7.00 8.49
C SER A 213 -16.85 -5.53 8.21
N SER A 214 -17.87 -5.31 7.38
CA SER A 214 -18.30 -3.97 6.98
C SER A 214 -18.74 -3.10 8.16
N TYR A 215 -19.63 -3.63 9.01
CA TYR A 215 -20.10 -2.94 10.20
C TYR A 215 -18.98 -2.76 11.23
N PHE A 216 -18.19 -3.81 11.46
CA PHE A 216 -17.11 -3.80 12.43
C PHE A 216 -16.06 -2.72 12.12
N GLU A 217 -15.59 -2.64 10.87
CA GLU A 217 -14.57 -1.66 10.49
C GLU A 217 -15.08 -0.23 10.54
N LEU A 218 -16.30 0.01 10.07
CA LEU A 218 -16.93 1.33 10.17
C LEU A 218 -17.07 1.77 11.63
N TYR A 219 -17.55 0.88 12.49
CA TYR A 219 -17.72 1.16 13.92
C TYR A 219 -16.38 1.41 14.61
N GLN A 220 -15.42 0.50 14.44
CA GLN A 220 -14.12 0.55 15.11
C GLN A 220 -13.35 1.85 14.78
N ARG A 221 -13.34 2.26 13.51
CA ARG A 221 -12.67 3.51 13.09
C ARG A 221 -13.30 4.76 13.72
N ILE A 222 -14.63 4.78 13.88
CA ILE A 222 -15.33 5.87 14.56
C ILE A 222 -14.97 5.89 16.05
N VAL A 223 -14.95 4.74 16.72
CA VAL A 223 -14.57 4.62 18.12
C VAL A 223 -13.14 5.13 18.34
N GLU A 224 -12.17 4.68 17.54
CA GLU A 224 -10.78 5.12 17.65
C GLU A 224 -10.59 6.63 17.44
N ARG A 225 -11.38 7.23 16.54
CA ARG A 225 -11.32 8.68 16.30
C ARG A 225 -11.94 9.48 17.44
N SER A 226 -12.83 8.89 18.23
CA SER A 226 -13.55 9.59 19.31
C SER A 226 -12.61 10.14 20.39
N GLU A 227 -11.44 9.53 20.57
CA GLU A 227 -10.41 9.96 21.54
C GLU A 227 -9.52 11.12 21.03
N ALA A 228 -9.65 11.51 19.75
CA ALA A 228 -8.83 12.56 19.17
C ALA A 228 -9.31 13.96 19.56
N MET A 229 -8.37 14.90 19.72
CA MET A 229 -8.71 16.33 19.81
C MET A 229 -9.41 16.79 18.53
N THR A 230 -10.56 17.45 18.65
CA THR A 230 -11.43 17.84 17.53
C THR A 230 -11.74 16.67 16.58
N PRO A 231 -12.49 15.64 17.05
CA PRO A 231 -12.55 14.34 16.38
C PRO A 231 -13.26 14.37 15.02
N TRP A 232 -14.25 15.25 14.85
CA TRP A 232 -15.13 15.30 13.68
C TRP A 232 -14.88 16.49 12.75
N GLY A 233 -13.92 17.35 13.10
CA GLY A 233 -13.45 18.44 12.25
C GLY A 233 -12.21 18.01 11.47
N PHE A 234 -12.21 18.25 10.16
CA PHE A 234 -11.11 17.84 9.28
C PHE A 234 -10.56 19.03 8.50
N PRO A 235 -9.22 19.18 8.40
CA PRO A 235 -8.63 20.16 7.50
C PRO A 235 -8.95 19.77 6.05
N PRO A 236 -9.54 20.67 5.23
CA PRO A 236 -10.14 20.31 3.95
C PRO A 236 -9.14 19.75 2.93
N LEU A 237 -7.86 20.16 3.01
CA LEU A 237 -6.80 19.64 2.15
C LEU A 237 -6.50 18.18 2.47
N PHE A 238 -6.34 17.83 3.75
CA PHE A 238 -5.97 16.47 4.18
C PHE A 238 -7.13 15.53 4.49
N GLN A 239 -8.38 15.98 4.32
CA GLN A 239 -9.57 15.15 4.56
C GLN A 239 -9.68 13.98 3.55
N PHE A 240 -9.29 14.22 2.30
CA PHE A 240 -9.37 13.25 1.19
C PHE A 240 -8.12 13.34 0.32
N GLU A 241 -8.08 12.51 -0.73
CA GLU A 241 -7.06 12.56 -1.77
C GLU A 241 -6.78 13.99 -2.25
N GLU A 242 -5.49 14.34 -2.24
CA GLU A 242 -4.93 15.61 -2.66
C GLU A 242 -3.47 15.40 -3.09
N ARG A 243 -2.84 16.41 -3.68
CA ARG A 243 -1.45 16.30 -4.15
C ARG A 243 -0.46 16.05 -3.01
N LEU A 244 -0.70 16.68 -1.86
CA LEU A 244 0.06 16.42 -0.64
C LEU A 244 -0.77 15.53 0.28
N ALA A 245 -0.19 14.41 0.70
CA ALA A 245 -0.83 13.48 1.61
C ALA A 245 -0.11 13.45 2.96
N LEU A 246 -0.88 13.26 4.03
CA LEU A 246 -0.32 12.91 5.33
C LEU A 246 0.39 11.55 5.26
N GLU A 247 1.42 11.39 6.08
CA GLU A 247 2.03 10.07 6.30
C GLU A 247 0.94 9.06 6.70
N PRO A 248 1.01 7.78 6.28
CA PRO A 248 -0.06 6.79 6.51
C PRO A 248 -0.53 6.70 7.96
N ARG A 249 0.35 6.91 8.94
CA ARG A 249 0.03 6.91 10.38
C ARG A 249 -0.88 8.07 10.83
N LEU A 250 -0.86 9.20 10.10
CA LEU A 250 -1.58 10.43 10.43
C LEU A 250 -2.87 10.57 9.63
N LYS A 251 -3.11 9.69 8.64
CA LYS A 251 -4.34 9.70 7.87
C LYS A 251 -5.54 9.45 8.79
N PHE A 252 -6.60 10.22 8.60
CA PHE A 252 -7.83 10.09 9.39
C PHE A 252 -8.49 8.72 9.15
N PHE A 253 -9.08 8.16 10.21
CA PHE A 253 -9.72 6.84 10.20
C PHE A 253 -8.85 5.69 9.66
N SER A 254 -7.52 5.87 9.61
CA SER A 254 -6.60 4.85 9.10
C SER A 254 -6.27 3.80 10.15
N ARG A 255 -6.11 2.55 9.69
CA ARG A 255 -5.70 1.41 10.54
C ARG A 255 -4.27 1.57 11.10
N ALA A 256 -3.43 2.39 10.46
CA ALA A 256 -2.00 2.52 10.76
C ALA A 256 -1.67 3.48 11.93
N SER A 257 -2.66 4.15 12.50
CA SER A 257 -2.47 5.15 13.56
C SER A 257 -1.75 4.61 14.82
N GLN A 258 -1.89 3.31 15.13
CA GLN A 258 -1.32 2.71 16.36
C GLN A 258 0.10 2.10 16.21
N GLN A 259 0.55 1.69 15.02
CA GLN A 259 1.72 0.80 14.87
C GLN A 259 3.10 1.45 15.12
N SER A 260 3.20 2.78 15.20
CA SER A 260 4.51 3.48 15.19
C SER A 260 5.08 3.78 16.58
N LEU A 261 4.25 3.80 17.62
CA LEU A 261 4.64 4.08 19.01
C LEU A 261 5.58 2.99 19.57
N GLU A 262 5.46 1.76 19.08
CA GLU A 262 6.27 0.62 19.52
C GLU A 262 7.67 0.57 18.86
N ARG A 263 7.80 1.03 17.61
CA ARG A 263 9.08 0.94 16.88
C ARG A 263 10.14 1.91 17.38
N ARG A 264 9.75 3.09 17.89
CA ARG A 264 10.69 4.08 18.45
C ARG A 264 11.35 3.65 19.76
N ARG A 265 10.80 2.67 20.48
CA ARG A 265 11.33 2.22 21.78
C ARG A 265 12.51 1.25 21.69
N ARG A 266 12.85 0.74 20.49
CA ARG A 266 13.97 -0.19 20.28
C ARG A 266 15.22 0.55 19.77
N GLY A 267 15.74 1.47 20.57
CA GLY A 267 17.05 2.09 20.33
C GLY A 267 18.15 1.28 21.02
N HIS A 268 19.05 0.67 20.25
CA HIS A 268 20.32 0.15 20.76
C HIS A 268 21.45 0.64 19.85
N VAL A 269 22.62 0.86 20.44
CA VAL A 269 23.84 1.31 19.74
C VAL A 269 24.40 0.14 18.91
N MET A 270 23.80 -0.13 17.76
CA MET A 270 24.34 -1.08 16.79
C MET A 270 25.43 -0.38 15.97
N THR A 271 26.65 -0.90 16.04
CA THR A 271 27.78 -0.38 15.26
C THR A 271 27.62 -0.69 13.77
N PRO A 272 28.01 0.22 12.87
CA PRO A 272 27.79 0.07 11.42
C PRO A 272 28.48 -1.17 10.80
N HIS A 273 29.43 -1.78 11.50
CA HIS A 273 30.16 -2.97 11.05
C HIS A 273 29.49 -4.31 11.40
N MET A 274 28.52 -4.32 12.33
CA MET A 274 27.82 -5.54 12.77
C MET A 274 26.49 -5.79 12.03
N LYS A 275 26.21 -5.04 10.95
CA LYS A 275 24.92 -5.09 10.24
C LYS A 275 24.50 -6.50 9.80
N LEU A 276 25.46 -7.34 9.40
CA LEU A 276 25.23 -8.69 8.88
C LEU A 276 25.18 -9.80 9.97
N HIS A 277 25.71 -9.55 11.17
CA HIS A 277 26.05 -10.60 12.15
C HIS A 277 24.89 -11.10 13.03
N GLY A 278 23.71 -10.48 12.93
CA GLY A 278 22.52 -10.99 13.61
C GLY A 278 21.86 -12.16 12.86
N ARG A 279 20.76 -12.68 13.41
CA ARG A 279 19.83 -13.52 12.65
C ARG A 279 19.11 -12.66 11.62
N ARG A 280 19.64 -12.60 10.41
CA ARG A 280 19.14 -11.75 9.31
C ARG A 280 18.56 -12.63 8.21
N ILE A 281 17.32 -12.36 7.84
CA ILE A 281 16.74 -12.88 6.59
C ILE A 281 17.35 -12.06 5.45
N PHE A 282 18.05 -12.72 4.54
CA PHE A 282 18.66 -12.08 3.38
C PHE A 282 17.74 -12.16 2.17
N TRP A 283 17.82 -11.14 1.30
CA TRP A 283 17.29 -11.23 -0.05
C TRP A 283 18.37 -11.76 -1.00
N ILE A 284 19.54 -11.12 -0.99
CA ILE A 284 20.74 -11.60 -1.69
C ILE A 284 21.75 -11.96 -0.59
N PRO A 285 22.15 -13.25 -0.46
CA PRO A 285 23.17 -13.62 0.50
C PRO A 285 24.51 -12.95 0.12
N PRO A 286 25.29 -12.45 1.09
CA PRO A 286 26.62 -11.93 0.81
C PRO A 286 27.52 -13.00 0.18
N THR A 287 28.35 -12.60 -0.78
CA THR A 287 29.30 -13.45 -1.49
C THR A 287 30.74 -13.09 -1.10
N TRP A 288 31.67 -14.04 -1.22
CA TRP A 288 33.07 -13.87 -0.77
C TRP A 288 33.82 -12.72 -1.43
N ASN A 289 33.47 -12.35 -2.67
CA ASN A 289 34.02 -11.17 -3.33
C ASN A 289 33.61 -9.83 -2.66
N ARG A 290 32.51 -9.80 -1.89
CA ARG A 290 31.96 -8.59 -1.26
C ARG A 290 32.01 -8.60 0.27
N ALA A 291 32.06 -9.77 0.91
CA ALA A 291 32.09 -9.91 2.36
C ALA A 291 33.19 -10.90 2.78
N GLY A 292 34.34 -10.37 3.20
CA GLY A 292 35.54 -11.19 3.44
C GLY A 292 35.49 -12.05 4.72
N ARG A 293 34.85 -11.58 5.80
CA ARG A 293 34.88 -12.26 7.12
C ARG A 293 33.51 -12.73 7.62
N PHE A 294 32.46 -12.51 6.84
CA PHE A 294 31.11 -12.92 7.24
C PHE A 294 30.95 -14.43 7.03
N LEU A 295 30.64 -15.16 8.11
CA LEU A 295 30.55 -16.63 8.07
C LEU A 295 29.17 -17.13 7.64
N GLY A 296 28.13 -16.30 7.76
CA GLY A 296 26.74 -16.68 7.47
C GLY A 296 25.79 -16.44 8.64
N PRO A 297 24.47 -16.29 8.39
CA PRO A 297 23.49 -15.95 9.43
C PRO A 297 23.15 -17.10 10.41
N HIS A 298 23.48 -18.34 10.04
CA HIS A 298 23.16 -19.53 10.84
C HIS A 298 24.23 -19.82 11.91
N VAL A 299 25.42 -19.24 11.80
CA VAL A 299 26.56 -19.53 12.70
C VAL A 299 26.29 -19.00 14.11
N THR A 300 26.50 -19.86 15.10
CA THR A 300 26.48 -19.51 16.53
C THR A 300 27.92 -19.60 17.05
N LEU A 301 28.59 -18.45 17.23
CA LEU A 301 30.00 -18.42 17.67
C LEU A 301 30.20 -18.93 19.11
N TYR A 302 29.21 -18.71 19.96
CA TYR A 302 29.26 -19.06 21.38
C TYR A 302 28.00 -19.88 21.73
N PRO A 303 27.97 -21.18 21.41
CA PRO A 303 26.84 -22.04 21.76
C PRO A 303 26.79 -22.26 23.28
N GLY A 304 25.60 -22.14 23.87
CA GLY A 304 25.37 -22.53 25.26
C GLY A 304 25.19 -24.04 25.37
N MET A 305 25.40 -24.58 26.57
CA MET A 305 25.03 -25.96 26.88
C MET A 305 23.50 -26.08 26.84
N THR A 306 22.97 -26.92 25.96
CA THR A 306 21.54 -27.20 25.85
C THR A 306 21.36 -28.67 26.25
N PRO A 307 20.78 -28.97 27.43
CA PRO A 307 20.44 -30.34 27.80
C PRO A 307 19.20 -30.75 27.00
N ASP A 308 19.26 -31.93 26.39
CA ASP A 308 18.04 -32.60 25.93
C ASP A 308 17.25 -33.14 27.13
#